data_AF-A0A8C0HF57-F1
#
_entry.id   AF-A0A8C0HF57-F1
#
_cell.length_a   1.000
_cell.length_b   1.000
_cell.length_c   1.000
_cell.angle_alpha   90.00
_cell.angle_beta   90.00
_cell.angle_gamma   90.00
#
_symmetry.space_group_name_H-M   'P 1'
#
loop_
_entity.id
_entity.type
_entity.pdbx_description
1 polymer ?
#
loop_
_entity_poly.entity_id
_entity_poly.type
_entity_poly.pdbx_seq_one_letter_code
_entity_poly.pdbx_strand_id
1 'polypeptide(L)'
;PLALSPGSHTLQWALGCEREPGGVVRGWYQFGYDGQDLVVFDRGNRRWLAALSWAETTRRRWDAQPEFGERLHRYLGDTCVEWLGRFLRSRRAWARRAAAPQLQAWSRPTPGLPGWLTLGCQAWGFPTRDIEVSWLRGNATLPGGEAGVGLPSGDGCYQRQSYLRVPESGAQGVRCQARHGDLEMPLETTWGRCAPQRPPVPP
;
A
#
# COMPACT_ATOMS: atom_id res chain seq x y z
N PRO A 1 10.19 19.54 38.26
CA PRO A 1 8.83 19.11 37.86
C PRO A 1 8.62 19.38 36.37
N LEU A 2 8.64 18.33 35.54
CA LEU A 2 8.24 18.43 34.14
C LEU A 2 6.74 18.72 34.13
N ALA A 3 6.38 19.99 33.96
CA ALA A 3 4.99 20.40 33.82
C ALA A 3 4.46 19.77 32.52
N LEU A 4 3.56 18.80 32.64
CA LEU A 4 2.68 18.43 31.55
C LEU A 4 1.88 19.68 31.24
N SER A 5 2.23 20.36 30.15
CA SER A 5 1.50 21.51 29.65
C SER A 5 0.01 21.14 29.53
N PRO A 6 -0.93 21.99 29.99
CA PRO A 6 -2.34 21.77 29.72
C PRO A 6 -2.55 21.80 28.20
N GLY A 7 -2.76 20.62 27.63
CA GLY A 7 -2.82 20.41 26.19
C GLY A 7 -3.21 18.97 25.86
N SER A 8 -3.72 18.76 24.64
CA SER A 8 -3.94 17.41 24.13
C SER A 8 -2.60 16.82 23.72
N HIS A 9 -2.30 15.63 24.23
CA HIS A 9 -1.09 14.88 23.92
C HIS A 9 -1.45 13.51 23.33
N THR A 10 -0.61 13.01 22.43
CA THR A 10 -0.81 11.73 21.75
C THR A 10 0.34 10.79 22.05
N LEU A 11 0.02 9.59 22.53
CA LEU A 11 0.96 8.46 22.61
C LEU A 11 0.62 7.45 21.50
N GLN A 12 1.60 7.12 20.68
CA GLN A 12 1.48 6.12 19.62
C GLN A 12 2.35 4.92 19.95
N TRP A 13 1.88 3.72 19.59
CA TRP A 13 2.62 2.47 19.76
C TRP A 13 2.69 1.75 18.42
N ALA A 14 3.90 1.39 18.00
CA ALA A 14 4.15 0.59 16.82
C ALA A 14 4.82 -0.73 17.21
N LEU A 15 4.21 -1.83 16.79
CA LEU A 15 4.69 -3.19 16.96
C LEU A 15 4.57 -3.94 15.63
N GLY A 16 5.60 -4.69 15.28
CA GLY A 16 5.55 -5.56 14.11
C GLY A 16 6.87 -6.24 13.81
N CYS A 17 6.85 -7.05 12.77
CA CYS A 17 8.03 -7.73 12.24
C CYS A 17 7.96 -7.81 10.72
N GLU A 18 9.13 -7.92 10.11
CA GLU A 18 9.32 -8.13 8.70
C GLU A 18 10.32 -9.26 8.50
N ARG A 19 10.13 -10.04 7.43
CA ARG A 19 11.05 -11.09 7.02
C ARG A 19 11.61 -10.77 5.64
N GLU A 20 12.90 -10.49 5.58
CA GLU A 20 13.61 -10.17 4.35
C GLU A 20 13.91 -11.45 3.52
N PRO A 21 14.15 -11.31 2.20
CA PRO A 21 14.76 -12.37 1.40
C PRO A 21 16.06 -12.85 2.05
N GLY A 22 16.22 -14.16 2.24
CA GLY A 22 17.34 -14.73 3.01
C GLY A 22 17.00 -15.06 4.47
N GLY A 23 15.80 -14.72 4.93
CA GLY A 23 15.27 -15.18 6.22
C GLY A 23 15.64 -14.32 7.42
N VAL A 24 16.32 -13.19 7.21
CA VAL A 24 16.57 -12.19 8.26
C VAL A 24 15.23 -11.64 8.77
N VAL A 25 15.06 -11.62 10.08
CA VAL A 25 13.85 -11.11 10.75
C VAL A 25 14.18 -9.80 11.45
N ARG A 26 13.49 -8.73 11.03
CA ARG A 26 13.45 -7.46 11.73
C ARG A 26 12.19 -7.37 12.56
N GLY A 27 12.28 -6.77 13.72
CA GLY A 27 11.12 -6.56 14.59
C GLY A 27 11.25 -5.23 15.30
N TRP A 28 10.13 -4.52 15.43
CA TRP A 28 10.07 -3.22 16.09
C TRP A 28 9.02 -3.25 17.20
N TYR A 29 9.34 -2.54 18.27
CA TYR A 29 8.44 -2.24 19.37
C TYR A 29 8.83 -0.88 19.90
N GLN A 30 8.09 0.16 19.52
CA GLN A 30 8.43 1.54 19.82
C GLN A 30 7.21 2.36 20.20
N PHE A 31 7.43 3.35 21.04
CA PHE A 31 6.45 4.36 21.39
C PHE A 31 6.89 5.71 20.87
N GLY A 32 5.93 6.49 20.37
CA GLY A 32 6.10 7.89 20.00
C GLY A 32 5.18 8.78 20.83
N TYR A 33 5.62 10.00 21.13
CA TYR A 33 4.88 11.02 21.87
C TYR A 33 4.82 12.29 21.03
N ASP A 34 3.61 12.79 20.76
CA ASP A 34 3.37 13.98 19.92
C ASP A 34 4.12 13.94 18.57
N GLY A 35 4.16 12.75 17.95
CA GLY A 35 4.80 12.51 16.66
C GLY A 35 6.33 12.33 16.70
N GLN A 36 6.95 12.39 17.88
CA GLN A 36 8.40 12.14 18.07
C GLN A 36 8.64 10.77 18.69
N ASP A 37 9.74 10.10 18.32
CA ASP A 37 10.13 8.86 18.99
C ASP A 37 10.37 9.10 20.48
N LEU A 38 9.85 8.20 21.32
CA LEU A 38 9.93 8.30 22.77
C LEU A 38 10.86 7.24 23.36
N VAL A 39 10.49 5.96 23.20
CA VAL A 39 11.30 4.81 23.62
C VAL A 39 11.21 3.72 22.55
N VAL A 40 12.35 3.15 22.19
CA VAL A 40 12.48 2.10 21.15
C VAL A 40 13.11 0.86 21.77
N PHE A 41 12.58 -0.32 21.49
CA PHE A 41 13.19 -1.58 21.90
C PHE A 41 14.31 -1.99 20.94
N ASP A 42 15.54 -2.05 21.45
CA ASP A 42 16.66 -2.69 20.76
C ASP A 42 16.57 -4.20 20.96
N ARG A 43 15.99 -4.87 19.97
CA ARG A 43 15.82 -6.33 19.98
C ARG A 43 17.17 -7.09 20.02
N GLY A 44 18.24 -6.53 19.46
CA GLY A 44 19.55 -7.17 19.39
C GLY A 44 20.19 -7.26 20.76
N ASN A 45 20.13 -6.17 21.53
CA ASN A 45 20.66 -6.10 22.88
C ASN A 45 19.61 -6.41 23.97
N ARG A 46 18.34 -6.62 23.58
CA ARG A 46 17.19 -6.89 24.46
C ARG A 46 17.00 -5.80 25.52
N ARG A 47 17.25 -4.55 25.12
CA ARG A 47 17.22 -3.36 25.97
C ARG A 47 16.38 -2.27 25.35
N TRP A 48 16.02 -1.29 26.15
CA TRP A 48 15.29 -0.11 25.70
C TRP A 48 16.25 1.04 25.42
N LEU A 49 15.93 1.83 24.40
CA LEU A 49 16.61 3.06 24.04
C LEU A 49 15.65 4.23 24.26
N ALA A 50 16.06 5.22 25.03
CA ALA A 50 15.31 6.47 25.20
C ALA A 50 15.69 7.42 24.07
N ALA A 51 14.71 7.87 23.28
CA ALA A 51 14.94 8.86 22.22
C ALA A 51 14.89 10.30 22.76
N LEU A 52 14.17 10.52 23.86
CA LEU A 52 14.08 11.81 24.55
C LEU A 52 14.66 11.71 25.97
N SER A 53 15.30 12.78 26.43
CA SER A 53 15.95 12.81 27.75
C SER A 53 15.00 12.48 28.91
N TRP A 54 13.74 12.93 28.82
CA TRP A 54 12.72 12.64 29.83
C TRP A 54 12.18 11.21 29.76
N ALA A 55 12.44 10.48 28.67
CA ALA A 55 12.05 9.08 28.51
C ALA A 55 13.03 8.09 29.20
N GLU A 56 14.19 8.58 29.69
CA GLU A 56 15.16 7.79 30.45
C GLU A 56 14.57 7.09 31.67
N THR A 57 13.64 7.75 32.36
CA THR A 57 12.94 7.17 33.51
C THR A 57 12.13 5.93 33.09
N THR A 58 11.41 6.02 31.98
CA THR A 58 10.64 4.90 31.41
C THR A 58 11.57 3.78 30.95
N ARG A 59 12.64 4.13 30.20
CA ARG A 59 13.65 3.17 29.75
C ARG A 59 14.23 2.37 30.92
N ARG A 60 14.72 3.03 31.98
CA ARG A 60 15.29 2.37 33.16
C ARG A 60 14.28 1.44 33.84
N ARG A 61 13.01 1.86 33.96
CA ARG A 61 11.95 1.05 34.57
C ARG A 61 11.66 -0.22 33.77
N TRP A 62 11.74 -0.16 32.45
CA TRP A 62 11.52 -1.33 31.60
C TRP A 62 12.77 -2.22 31.48
N ASP A 63 13.96 -1.64 31.44
CA ASP A 63 15.23 -2.40 31.51
C ASP A 63 15.41 -3.13 32.85
N ALA A 64 14.80 -2.63 33.92
CA ALA A 64 14.75 -3.31 35.22
C ALA A 64 13.85 -4.56 35.23
N GLN A 65 13.21 -4.90 34.12
CA GLN A 65 12.36 -6.08 33.94
C GLN A 65 12.90 -6.95 32.78
N PRO A 66 13.99 -7.70 32.99
CA PRO A 66 14.65 -8.46 31.93
C PRO A 66 13.74 -9.51 31.28
N GLU A 67 12.79 -10.09 32.03
CA GLU A 67 11.83 -11.06 31.49
C GLU A 67 10.92 -10.44 30.44
N PHE A 68 10.62 -9.14 30.56
CA PHE A 68 9.84 -8.42 29.57
C PHE A 68 10.62 -8.26 28.26
N GLY A 69 11.90 -7.90 28.33
CA GLY A 69 12.79 -7.81 27.18
C GLY A 69 12.95 -9.15 26.47
N GLU A 70 13.14 -10.24 27.21
CA GLU A 70 13.23 -11.59 26.65
C GLU A 70 11.93 -12.04 25.96
N ARG A 71 10.78 -11.77 26.58
CA ARG A 71 9.47 -12.06 25.98
C ARG A 71 9.26 -11.29 24.69
N LEU A 72 9.65 -10.01 24.64
CA LEU A 72 9.56 -9.20 23.43
C LEU A 72 10.51 -9.69 22.34
N HIS A 73 11.75 -10.02 22.68
CA HIS A 73 12.72 -10.57 21.74
C HIS A 73 12.18 -11.83 21.04
N ARG A 74 11.61 -12.76 21.81
CA ARG A 74 10.97 -13.99 21.30
C ARG A 74 9.71 -13.67 20.49
N TYR A 75 8.82 -12.81 21.00
CA TYR A 75 7.60 -12.47 20.30
C TYR A 75 7.88 -11.86 18.92
N LEU A 76 8.80 -10.90 18.83
CA LEU A 76 9.15 -10.22 17.58
C LEU A 76 9.94 -11.12 16.61
N GLY A 77 10.67 -12.11 17.12
CA GLY A 77 11.44 -13.07 16.30
C GLY A 77 10.63 -14.24 15.79
N ASP A 78 9.73 -14.77 16.62
CA ASP A 78 9.11 -16.07 16.39
C ASP A 78 7.60 -15.91 16.19
N THR A 79 6.88 -15.48 17.24
CA THR A 79 5.41 -15.40 17.25
C THR A 79 4.90 -14.47 16.16
N CYS A 80 5.48 -13.28 16.03
CA CYS A 80 5.10 -12.33 14.99
C CYS A 80 5.30 -12.91 13.58
N VAL A 81 6.41 -13.62 13.35
CA VAL A 81 6.72 -14.23 12.05
C VAL A 81 5.76 -15.39 11.74
N GLU A 82 5.38 -16.17 12.75
CA GLU A 82 4.35 -17.21 12.61
C GLU A 82 3.01 -16.61 12.16
N TRP A 83 2.57 -15.54 12.84
CA TRP A 83 1.35 -14.81 12.48
C TRP A 83 1.44 -14.23 11.08
N LEU A 84 2.56 -13.58 10.72
CA LEU A 84 2.81 -13.07 9.38
C LEU A 84 2.66 -14.18 8.33
N GLY A 85 3.26 -15.35 8.56
CA GLY A 85 3.13 -16.51 7.69
C GLY A 85 1.68 -16.99 7.55
N ARG A 86 0.92 -17.01 8.65
CA ARG A 86 -0.51 -17.36 8.63
C ARG A 86 -1.32 -16.36 7.81
N PHE A 87 -1.12 -15.07 8.02
CA PHE A 87 -1.84 -14.03 7.28
C PHE A 87 -1.51 -14.06 5.79
N LEU A 88 -0.24 -14.29 5.42
CA LEU A 88 0.16 -14.44 4.02
C LEU A 88 -0.51 -15.64 3.35
N ARG A 89 -0.60 -16.79 4.06
CA ARG A 89 -1.33 -17.96 3.54
C ARG A 89 -2.83 -17.65 3.35
N SER A 90 -3.46 -17.04 4.34
CA SER A 90 -4.88 -16.64 4.26
C SER A 90 -5.12 -15.66 3.11
N ARG A 91 -4.23 -14.67 2.94
CA ARG A 91 -4.29 -13.70 1.84
C ARG A 91 -4.17 -14.38 0.48
N ARG A 92 -3.22 -15.31 0.31
CA ARG A 92 -3.09 -16.09 -0.93
C ARG A 92 -4.33 -16.95 -1.21
N ALA A 93 -4.89 -17.58 -0.18
CA ALA A 93 -6.12 -18.38 -0.32
C ALA A 93 -7.36 -17.54 -0.63
N TRP A 94 -7.42 -16.31 -0.13
CA TRP A 94 -8.44 -15.34 -0.52
C TRP A 94 -8.24 -14.86 -1.95
N ALA A 95 -7.01 -14.48 -2.34
CA ALA A 95 -6.70 -13.99 -3.68
C ALA A 95 -7.01 -15.02 -4.78
N ARG A 96 -6.80 -16.32 -4.52
CA ARG A 96 -7.20 -17.41 -5.43
C ARG A 96 -8.71 -17.52 -5.67
N ARG A 97 -9.54 -17.01 -4.74
CA ARG A 97 -11.01 -17.01 -4.82
C ARG A 97 -11.59 -15.67 -5.23
N ALA A 98 -10.82 -14.59 -5.06
CA ALA A 98 -11.22 -13.26 -5.48
C ALA A 98 -11.46 -13.24 -6.99
N ALA A 99 -12.36 -12.37 -7.43
CA ALA A 99 -12.57 -12.13 -8.85
C ALA A 99 -11.24 -11.72 -9.50
N ALA A 100 -10.95 -12.23 -10.70
CA ALA A 100 -9.73 -11.91 -11.41
C ALA A 100 -9.62 -10.39 -11.62
N PRO A 101 -8.41 -9.79 -11.49
CA PRO A 101 -8.23 -8.38 -11.75
C PRO A 101 -8.75 -8.03 -13.15
N GLN A 102 -9.42 -6.88 -13.24
CA GLN A 102 -10.09 -6.42 -14.45
C GLN A 102 -9.45 -5.13 -14.94
N LEU A 103 -9.50 -4.93 -16.25
CA LEU A 103 -9.02 -3.74 -16.91
C LEU A 103 -10.03 -3.29 -17.98
N GLN A 104 -10.40 -2.02 -17.93
CA GLN A 104 -11.31 -1.45 -18.90
C GLN A 104 -10.88 -0.05 -19.32
N ALA A 105 -10.97 0.22 -20.63
CA ALA A 105 -10.69 1.53 -21.19
C ALA A 105 -11.89 2.06 -21.96
N TRP A 106 -12.04 3.38 -21.94
CA TRP A 106 -13.10 4.10 -22.63
C TRP A 106 -12.56 5.40 -23.22
N SER A 107 -13.31 5.96 -24.17
CA SER A 107 -13.05 7.29 -24.70
C SER A 107 -14.27 8.19 -24.58
N ARG A 108 -14.00 9.49 -24.44
CA ARG A 108 -14.99 10.56 -24.52
C ARG A 108 -14.37 11.77 -25.22
N PRO A 109 -15.15 12.58 -25.96
CA PRO A 109 -14.69 13.87 -26.45
C PRO A 109 -14.14 14.72 -25.30
N THR A 110 -13.05 15.43 -25.53
CA THR A 110 -12.48 16.33 -24.53
C THR A 110 -13.33 17.60 -24.44
N PRO A 111 -13.87 17.95 -23.25
CA PRO A 111 -14.64 19.18 -23.09
C PRO A 111 -13.82 20.41 -23.46
N GLY A 112 -14.39 21.29 -24.28
CA GLY A 112 -13.75 22.54 -24.68
C GLY A 112 -12.61 22.38 -25.71
N LEU A 113 -12.38 21.19 -26.25
CA LEU A 113 -11.30 20.95 -27.22
C LEU A 113 -11.78 20.04 -28.38
N PRO A 114 -12.32 20.64 -29.47
CA PRO A 114 -12.79 19.90 -30.64
C PRO A 114 -11.67 19.08 -31.30
N GLY A 115 -11.99 17.87 -31.76
CA GLY A 115 -11.02 16.96 -32.39
C GLY A 115 -10.07 16.25 -31.41
N TRP A 116 -10.31 16.37 -30.10
CA TRP A 116 -9.55 15.69 -29.05
C TRP A 116 -10.41 14.71 -28.26
N LEU A 117 -9.78 13.61 -27.84
CA LEU A 117 -10.36 12.59 -26.99
C LEU A 117 -9.63 12.54 -25.65
N THR A 118 -10.42 12.36 -24.60
CA THR A 118 -9.93 11.91 -23.29
C THR A 118 -10.17 10.42 -23.20
N LEU A 119 -9.09 9.65 -23.23
CA LEU A 119 -9.10 8.23 -22.95
C LEU A 119 -9.04 8.03 -21.44
N GLY A 120 -9.91 7.19 -20.89
CA GLY A 120 -9.88 6.77 -19.49
C GLY A 120 -9.61 5.28 -19.40
N CYS A 121 -8.85 4.88 -18.39
CA CYS A 121 -8.58 3.48 -18.10
C CYS A 121 -8.73 3.21 -16.61
N GLN A 122 -9.42 2.13 -16.26
CA GLN A 122 -9.65 1.68 -14.91
C GLN A 122 -9.19 0.23 -14.75
N ALA A 123 -8.33 0.03 -13.77
CA ALA A 123 -7.89 -1.26 -13.29
C ALA A 123 -8.52 -1.50 -11.90
N TRP A 124 -9.11 -2.67 -11.65
CA TRP A 124 -9.70 -3.00 -10.34
C TRP A 124 -9.62 -4.50 -10.03
N GLY A 125 -9.89 -4.87 -8.77
CA GLY A 125 -9.80 -6.26 -8.31
C GLY A 125 -8.37 -6.68 -7.93
N PHE A 126 -7.46 -5.72 -7.70
CA PHE A 126 -6.08 -6.01 -7.31
C PHE A 126 -5.94 -6.10 -5.80
N PRO A 127 -5.12 -7.03 -5.26
CA PRO A 127 -5.02 -7.26 -3.82
C PRO A 127 -4.10 -6.28 -3.10
N THR A 128 -3.36 -5.42 -3.81
CA THR A 128 -2.59 -4.30 -3.26
C THR A 128 -2.71 -3.06 -4.16
N ARG A 129 -2.32 -1.91 -3.60
CA ARG A 129 -2.48 -0.59 -4.23
C ARG A 129 -1.44 -0.27 -5.31
N ASP A 130 -0.37 -1.05 -5.41
CA ASP A 130 0.78 -0.90 -6.32
C ASP A 130 0.46 -1.38 -7.74
N ILE A 131 -0.69 -0.94 -8.26
CA ILE A 131 -1.12 -1.17 -9.64
C ILE A 131 -0.43 -0.13 -10.51
N GLU A 132 0.31 -0.52 -11.54
CA GLU A 132 0.88 0.41 -12.53
C GLU A 132 -0.04 0.45 -13.75
N VAL A 133 -0.67 1.60 -14.01
CA VAL A 133 -1.56 1.80 -15.18
C VAL A 133 -0.89 2.75 -16.15
N SER A 134 -0.74 2.34 -17.41
CA SER A 134 -0.07 3.11 -18.45
C SER A 134 -0.77 3.00 -19.80
N TRP A 135 -0.47 3.93 -20.71
CA TRP A 135 -0.97 3.93 -22.08
C TRP A 135 0.14 3.60 -23.04
N LEU A 136 -0.12 2.72 -24.01
CA LEU A 136 0.85 2.25 -24.99
C LEU A 136 0.40 2.59 -26.41
N ARG A 137 1.36 2.81 -27.29
CA ARG A 137 1.19 2.72 -28.74
C ARG A 137 2.27 1.80 -29.31
N GLY A 138 1.88 0.71 -29.95
CA GLY A 138 2.83 -0.37 -30.23
C GLY A 138 3.43 -0.83 -28.91
N ASN A 139 4.76 -0.80 -28.77
CA ASN A 139 5.44 -1.18 -27.53
C ASN A 139 5.92 0.02 -26.69
N ALA A 140 5.64 1.25 -27.12
CA ALA A 140 6.10 2.46 -26.45
C ALA A 140 5.05 3.01 -25.48
N THR A 141 5.48 3.35 -24.27
CA THR A 141 4.65 4.05 -23.28
C THR A 141 4.47 5.51 -23.67
N LEU A 142 3.23 5.98 -23.63
CA LEU A 142 2.87 7.36 -23.94
C LEU A 142 2.99 8.24 -22.69
N PRO A 143 3.62 9.42 -22.79
CA PRO A 143 3.66 10.40 -21.70
C PRO A 143 2.29 11.05 -21.50
N GLY A 144 2.08 11.66 -20.32
CA GLY A 144 0.86 12.42 -20.02
C GLY A 144 -0.35 11.59 -19.59
N GLY A 145 -0.17 10.28 -19.41
CA GLY A 145 -1.17 9.34 -18.91
C GLY A 145 -0.90 8.89 -17.47
N GLU A 146 -0.49 9.79 -16.60
CA GLU A 146 -0.15 9.45 -15.21
C GLU A 146 -1.36 8.89 -14.46
N ALA A 147 -1.16 7.77 -13.78
CA ALA A 147 -2.19 7.12 -13.00
C ALA A 147 -2.32 7.78 -11.63
N GLY A 148 -3.56 8.07 -11.22
CA GLY A 148 -3.88 8.61 -9.89
C GLY A 148 -3.53 7.63 -8.76
N VAL A 149 -3.84 7.96 -7.51
CA VAL A 149 -3.54 7.07 -6.37
C VAL A 149 -4.38 5.78 -6.44
N GLY A 150 -3.80 4.64 -6.03
CA GLY A 150 -4.54 3.39 -5.86
C GLY A 150 -5.52 3.50 -4.68
N LEU A 151 -6.81 3.36 -4.96
CA LEU A 151 -7.91 3.53 -4.00
C LEU A 151 -8.47 2.18 -3.56
N PRO A 152 -8.91 2.02 -2.30
CA PRO A 152 -9.62 0.82 -1.89
C PRO A 152 -11.01 0.73 -2.55
N SER A 153 -11.44 -0.47 -2.90
CA SER A 153 -12.74 -0.74 -3.53
C SER A 153 -13.84 -1.14 -2.54
N GLY A 154 -13.49 -1.39 -1.27
CA GLY A 154 -14.43 -1.78 -0.20
C GLY A 154 -14.60 -3.29 -0.03
N ASP A 155 -14.22 -4.08 -1.03
CA ASP A 155 -14.23 -5.55 -1.08
C ASP A 155 -12.87 -6.17 -0.66
N GLY A 156 -11.96 -5.36 -0.13
CA GLY A 156 -10.58 -5.76 0.16
C GLY A 156 -9.64 -5.70 -1.04
N CYS A 157 -10.13 -5.30 -2.22
CA CYS A 157 -9.30 -5.00 -3.39
C CYS A 157 -9.01 -3.50 -3.52
N TYR A 158 -8.14 -3.18 -4.46
CA TYR A 158 -7.78 -1.85 -4.90
C TYR A 158 -8.17 -1.63 -6.36
N GLN A 159 -8.34 -0.36 -6.70
CA GLN A 159 -8.55 0.13 -8.05
C GLN A 159 -7.65 1.33 -8.32
N ARG A 160 -7.27 1.51 -9.58
CA ARG A 160 -6.48 2.65 -10.04
C ARG A 160 -6.96 3.11 -11.40
N GLN A 161 -6.93 4.42 -11.62
CA GLN A 161 -7.36 5.03 -12.87
C GLN A 161 -6.26 5.90 -13.48
N SER A 162 -6.23 5.94 -14.81
CA SER A 162 -5.39 6.83 -15.60
C SER A 162 -6.21 7.48 -16.70
N TYR A 163 -5.86 8.72 -17.06
CA TYR A 163 -6.48 9.46 -18.15
C TYR A 163 -5.41 9.99 -19.09
N LEU A 164 -5.65 9.88 -20.39
CA LEU A 164 -4.76 10.39 -21.43
C LEU A 164 -5.55 11.26 -22.40
N ARG A 165 -5.05 12.46 -22.70
CA ARG A 165 -5.62 13.33 -23.74
C ARG A 165 -4.83 13.19 -25.02
N VAL A 166 -5.51 12.88 -26.13
CA VAL A 166 -4.90 12.72 -27.46
C VAL A 166 -5.78 13.36 -28.54
N PRO A 167 -5.20 13.83 -29.65
CA PRO A 167 -5.97 14.14 -30.84
C PRO A 167 -6.71 12.89 -31.32
N GLU A 168 -7.90 13.03 -31.89
CA GLU A 168 -8.69 11.91 -32.39
C GLU A 168 -7.94 11.10 -33.47
N SER A 169 -7.19 11.79 -34.34
CA SER A 169 -6.29 11.16 -35.32
C SER A 169 -5.17 10.33 -34.69
N GLY A 170 -4.77 10.66 -33.47
CA GLY A 170 -3.78 9.93 -32.69
C GLY A 170 -4.37 8.86 -31.78
N ALA A 171 -5.70 8.72 -31.67
CA ALA A 171 -6.27 7.74 -30.74
C ALA A 171 -6.13 6.29 -31.26
N GLN A 172 -6.07 6.10 -32.57
CA GLN A 172 -5.98 4.78 -33.19
C GLN A 172 -4.70 4.04 -32.74
N GLY A 173 -4.85 2.76 -32.38
CA GLY A 173 -3.75 1.91 -31.93
C GLY A 173 -3.24 2.21 -30.52
N VAL A 174 -3.86 3.14 -29.80
CA VAL A 174 -3.58 3.37 -28.37
C VAL A 174 -4.30 2.32 -27.52
N ARG A 175 -3.57 1.68 -26.61
CA ARG A 175 -4.09 0.66 -25.69
C ARG A 175 -3.71 0.99 -24.25
N CYS A 176 -4.51 0.54 -23.29
CA CYS A 176 -4.18 0.65 -21.88
C CYS A 176 -3.54 -0.65 -21.39
N GLN A 177 -2.56 -0.53 -20.49
CA GLN A 177 -1.89 -1.64 -19.83
C GLN A 177 -1.95 -1.48 -18.31
N ALA A 178 -2.22 -2.56 -17.59
CA ALA A 178 -2.05 -2.65 -16.14
C ALA A 178 -1.01 -3.72 -15.77
N ARG A 179 -0.02 -3.34 -14.96
CA ARG A 179 1.00 -4.21 -14.36
C ARG A 179 0.80 -4.26 -12.84
N HIS A 180 1.13 -5.41 -12.26
CA HIS A 180 1.07 -5.63 -10.81
C HIS A 180 1.97 -6.82 -10.46
N GLY A 181 2.57 -6.83 -9.26
CA GLY A 181 3.49 -7.90 -8.83
C GLY A 181 2.85 -9.29 -8.75
N ASP A 182 1.52 -9.37 -8.69
CA ASP A 182 0.76 -10.63 -8.67
C ASP A 182 0.32 -11.13 -10.06
N LEU A 183 0.62 -10.39 -11.14
CA LEU A 183 0.29 -10.78 -12.51
C LEU A 183 1.54 -11.33 -13.23
N GLU A 184 1.45 -12.54 -13.78
CA GLU A 184 2.51 -13.10 -14.63
C GLU A 184 2.65 -12.34 -15.96
N MET A 185 1.52 -11.96 -16.55
CA MET A 185 1.46 -11.11 -17.74
C MET A 185 0.62 -9.87 -17.47
N PRO A 186 0.98 -8.70 -18.02
CA PRO A 186 0.18 -7.51 -17.88
C PRO A 186 -1.20 -7.67 -18.53
N LEU A 187 -2.21 -7.03 -17.93
CA LEU A 187 -3.51 -6.90 -18.58
C LEU A 187 -3.44 -5.78 -19.61
N GLU A 188 -3.97 -6.02 -20.80
CA GLU A 188 -4.08 -5.00 -21.85
C GLU A 188 -5.50 -4.95 -22.41
N THR A 189 -5.95 -3.75 -22.74
CA THR A 189 -7.27 -3.56 -23.37
C THR A 189 -7.29 -2.34 -24.29
N THR A 190 -8.18 -2.38 -25.27
CA THR A 190 -8.49 -1.25 -26.16
C THR A 190 -9.68 -0.47 -25.62
N TRP A 191 -9.77 0.81 -25.96
CA TRP A 191 -10.86 1.67 -25.52
C TRP A 191 -12.10 1.54 -26.44
N GLY A 192 -13.29 1.52 -25.83
CA GLY A 192 -14.56 1.66 -26.53
C GLY A 192 -15.11 3.08 -26.49
N ARG A 193 -16.06 3.40 -27.38
CA ARG A 193 -16.88 4.62 -27.23
C ARG A 193 -17.86 4.38 -26.07
N CYS A 194 -17.95 5.35 -25.15
CA CYS A 194 -18.69 5.33 -23.88
C CYS A 194 -17.93 4.75 -22.68
N ALA A 195 -18.04 5.44 -21.55
CA ALA A 195 -17.63 4.90 -20.26
C ALA A 195 -18.65 3.83 -19.81
N PRO A 196 -18.20 2.64 -19.41
CA PRO A 196 -19.09 1.65 -18.80
C PRO A 196 -19.70 2.21 -17.51
N GLN A 197 -20.95 1.83 -17.22
CA GLN A 197 -21.50 2.03 -15.89
C GLN A 197 -20.75 1.11 -14.92
N ARG A 198 -20.36 1.61 -13.74
CA ARG A 198 -19.74 0.77 -12.70
C ARG A 198 -20.63 -0.45 -12.47
N PRO A 199 -20.09 -1.68 -12.44
CA PRO A 199 -20.88 -2.81 -11.98
C PRO A 199 -21.36 -2.52 -10.55
N PRO A 200 -22.61 -2.87 -10.20
CA PRO A 200 -23.10 -2.70 -8.84
C PRO A 200 -22.17 -3.47 -7.88
N VAL A 201 -21.79 -2.82 -6.78
CA VAL A 201 -21.10 -3.51 -5.69
C VAL A 201 -22.08 -4.55 -5.15
N PRO A 202 -21.76 -5.85 -5.16
CA PRO A 202 -22.63 -6.85 -4.56
C PRO A 202 -22.80 -6.52 -3.06
N PRO A 203 -24.01 -6.72 -2.50
CA PRO A 203 -24.34 -6.39 -1.12
C PRO A 203 -23.51 -7.18 -0.10
#